data_AF-A0A1G2MJN3-F1
#
_entry.id   AF-A0A1G2MJN3-F1
#
_cell.length_a   1.000
_cell.length_b   1.000
_cell.length_c   1.000
_cell.angle_alpha   90.00
_cell.angle_beta   90.00
_cell.angle_gamma   90.00
#
_symmetry.space_group_name_H-M   'P 1'
#
loop_
_entity.id
_entity.type
_entity.pdbx_description
1 polymer ?
#
loop_
_entity_poly.entity_id
_entity_poly.type
_entity_poly.pdbx_seq_one_letter_code
_entity_poly.pdbx_strand_id
1 'polypeptide(L)'
;MSQQKAAYLATFCCDKADALRIRCPREKTGRRSQPGKNKIADAVNILRRRKGNVENWKIIGRFLAVLNHIVEVFKKLEVSLDILEWLVGEGKEFFEKSVLTPLVAEFRKTERVRVVNETTIMVNLDAPPRLPFEGAVVANIPKGKGWVEVERRTDGLYVDGKNAILHLSDNQKGKLVIVGTEFRKELEKMDVLHPNIMDALCDHLRLIPEDWKKNEDGEILYIHFWDVVFRDSDDNLFVRCFYWDDGSWCRYYGRLGVDWDRLDPAAVRAS
;
A
#
# COMPACT_ATOMS: atom_id res chain seq x y z
N MET A 1 10.60 32.62 19.88
CA MET A 1 11.19 32.10 21.13
C MET A 1 10.08 31.63 22.04
N SER A 2 10.13 30.47 22.66
CA SER A 2 10.98 29.30 22.51
C SER A 2 10.52 28.33 23.60
N GLN A 3 10.76 27.05 23.34
CA GLN A 3 11.13 26.06 24.35
C GLN A 3 10.10 25.20 25.09
N GLN A 4 8.79 25.18 24.78
CA GLN A 4 7.92 24.21 25.49
C GLN A 4 6.91 23.37 24.68
N LYS A 5 6.86 23.44 23.34
CA LYS A 5 5.95 22.57 22.56
C LYS A 5 6.61 21.59 21.58
N ALA A 6 7.94 21.47 21.60
CA ALA A 6 8.69 20.58 20.70
C ALA A 6 9.10 19.22 21.31
N ALA A 7 8.74 18.91 22.57
CA ALA A 7 9.36 17.80 23.30
C ALA A 7 8.51 16.52 23.46
N TYR A 8 7.35 16.38 22.82
CA TYR A 8 6.48 15.20 23.11
C TYR A 8 6.02 14.35 21.90
N LEU A 9 6.45 14.65 20.67
CA LEU A 9 6.10 13.85 19.50
C LEU A 9 7.30 13.34 18.67
N ALA A 10 8.53 13.59 19.14
CA ALA A 10 9.75 13.12 18.50
C ALA A 10 10.59 12.28 19.46
N THR A 11 10.07 11.15 19.92
CA THR A 11 10.89 10.02 20.40
C THR A 11 10.00 8.80 20.51
N PHE A 12 9.88 8.03 19.42
CA PHE A 12 9.95 6.57 19.42
C PHE A 12 9.74 6.01 18.01
N CYS A 13 10.72 6.24 17.15
CA CYS A 13 11.15 5.24 16.17
C CYS A 13 12.69 5.22 16.19
N CYS A 14 13.23 4.03 16.43
CA CYS A 14 14.61 3.56 16.25
C CYS A 14 15.74 4.04 17.20
N ASP A 15 16.19 3.08 18.00
CA ASP A 15 17.56 2.55 18.12
C ASP A 15 18.77 3.47 18.42
N LYS A 16 19.46 3.03 19.49
CA LYS A 16 20.87 3.20 19.90
C LYS A 16 21.08 4.11 21.09
N ALA A 17 21.27 3.49 22.26
CA ALA A 17 22.40 3.77 23.16
C ALA A 17 22.28 2.93 24.44
N ASP A 18 22.95 1.77 24.43
CA ASP A 18 23.70 1.34 25.61
C ASP A 18 24.71 2.44 25.95
N ALA A 19 24.29 3.44 26.73
CA ALA A 19 25.17 4.35 27.45
C ALA A 19 24.29 5.38 28.18
N LEU A 20 24.10 5.18 29.49
CA LEU A 20 24.37 6.19 30.54
C LEU A 20 23.64 5.77 31.82
N ARG A 21 24.41 5.13 32.70
CA ARG A 21 24.20 5.15 34.15
C ARG A 21 24.09 6.61 34.59
N ILE A 22 22.90 7.06 35.00
CA ILE A 22 22.76 8.27 35.82
C ILE A 22 21.82 7.98 36.99
N ARG A 23 22.31 8.31 38.20
CA ARG A 23 21.71 8.04 39.50
C ARG A 23 20.40 8.80 39.69
N CYS A 24 19.45 8.13 40.34
CA CYS A 24 18.18 8.68 40.79
C CYS A 24 18.37 9.58 42.03
N PRO A 25 17.90 10.85 42.06
CA PRO A 25 17.77 11.58 43.31
C PRO A 25 16.44 11.23 43.99
N ARG A 26 16.53 10.84 45.26
CA ARG A 26 15.40 10.74 46.19
C ARG A 26 14.79 12.12 46.42
N GLU A 27 13.49 12.27 46.20
CA GLU A 27 12.69 13.25 46.93
C GLU A 27 11.52 12.56 47.64
N LYS A 28 11.42 12.87 48.94
CA LYS A 28 10.44 12.37 49.88
C LYS A 28 9.23 13.31 49.91
N THR A 29 8.05 12.69 49.84
CA THR A 29 6.82 12.97 50.60
C THR A 29 6.16 14.35 50.51
N GLY A 30 4.88 14.38 50.10
CA GLY A 30 3.97 15.46 50.52
C GLY A 30 2.61 15.60 49.86
N ARG A 31 1.64 14.77 50.29
CA ARG A 31 0.19 15.06 50.47
C ARG A 31 -0.83 15.02 49.30
N ARG A 32 -1.94 14.38 49.70
CA ARG A 32 -3.37 14.54 49.36
C ARG A 32 -3.91 13.79 48.14
N SER A 33 -4.43 12.61 48.47
CA SER A 33 -5.45 11.86 47.73
C SER A 33 -6.72 12.68 47.46
N GLN A 34 -7.12 12.79 46.20
CA GLN A 34 -8.51 12.97 45.80
C GLN A 34 -8.96 11.72 45.02
N PRO A 35 -10.09 11.10 45.36
CA PRO A 35 -10.59 9.92 44.66
C PRO A 35 -11.47 10.34 43.48
N GLY A 36 -10.83 10.90 42.44
CA GLY A 36 -11.44 11.03 41.11
C GLY A 36 -10.79 9.98 40.22
N LYS A 37 -11.38 8.78 40.15
CA LYS A 37 -10.91 7.69 39.28
C LYS A 37 -10.83 8.21 37.84
N ASN A 38 -9.62 8.52 37.40
CA ASN A 38 -9.35 8.96 36.05
C ASN A 38 -9.39 7.71 35.16
N LYS A 39 -10.62 7.25 34.82
CA LYS A 39 -10.88 6.00 34.11
C LYS A 39 -10.07 5.86 32.82
N ILE A 40 -9.71 6.98 32.20
CA ILE A 40 -8.85 7.05 31.02
C ILE A 40 -7.39 6.74 31.38
N ALA A 41 -6.85 7.30 32.45
CA ALA A 41 -5.50 6.98 32.91
C ALA A 41 -5.38 5.53 33.39
N ASP A 42 -6.44 5.01 34.03
CA ASP A 42 -6.51 3.59 34.41
C ASP A 42 -6.65 2.69 33.19
N ALA A 43 -7.46 3.05 32.19
CA ALA A 43 -7.56 2.30 30.93
C ALA A 43 -6.22 2.31 30.17
N VAL A 44 -5.55 3.46 30.08
CA VAL A 44 -4.21 3.59 29.48
C VAL A 44 -3.18 2.75 30.24
N ASN A 45 -3.22 2.73 31.57
CA ASN A 45 -2.30 1.92 32.38
C ASN A 45 -2.61 0.41 32.33
N ILE A 46 -3.89 0.02 32.23
CA ILE A 46 -4.32 -1.37 32.01
C ILE A 46 -3.84 -1.85 30.63
N LEU A 47 -3.94 -0.99 29.61
CA LEU A 47 -3.45 -1.27 28.26
C LEU A 47 -1.91 -1.34 28.21
N ARG A 48 -1.21 -0.49 28.98
CA ARG A 48 0.26 -0.44 29.05
C ARG A 48 0.89 -1.68 29.72
N ARG A 49 0.13 -2.39 30.57
CA ARG A 49 0.59 -3.60 31.28
C ARG A 49 0.44 -4.90 30.49
N ARG A 50 -0.34 -4.91 29.40
CA ARG A 50 -0.36 -6.04 28.48
C ARG A 50 0.77 -5.84 27.47
N LYS A 51 1.80 -6.68 27.51
CA LYS A 51 2.79 -6.85 26.42
C LYS A 51 2.04 -7.37 25.18
N GLY A 52 1.24 -6.49 24.58
CA GLY A 52 0.49 -6.72 23.37
C GLY A 52 1.37 -6.41 22.17
N ASN A 53 1.38 -7.36 21.25
CA ASN A 53 2.00 -7.35 19.94
C ASN A 53 2.16 -5.93 19.36
N VAL A 54 3.37 -5.56 18.92
CA VAL A 54 3.74 -4.21 18.41
C VAL A 54 2.78 -3.73 17.30
N GLU A 55 2.19 -4.67 16.58
CA GLU A 55 1.17 -4.45 15.56
C GLU A 55 -0.12 -3.82 16.10
N ASN A 56 -0.57 -4.21 17.30
CA ASN A 56 -1.74 -3.60 17.96
C ASN A 56 -1.49 -2.14 18.32
N TRP A 57 -0.26 -1.77 18.70
CA TRP A 57 0.08 -0.39 19.03
C TRP A 57 0.10 0.52 17.80
N LYS A 58 0.49 0.01 16.63
CA LYS A 58 0.38 0.73 15.36
C LYS A 58 -1.08 1.01 15.00
N ILE A 59 -1.96 0.01 15.16
CA ILE A 59 -3.40 0.15 14.90
C ILE A 59 -4.02 1.19 15.85
N ILE A 60 -3.72 1.09 17.14
CA ILE A 60 -4.19 2.04 18.16
C ILE A 60 -3.69 3.47 17.84
N GLY A 61 -2.42 3.62 17.46
CA GLY A 61 -1.86 4.92 17.09
C GLY A 61 -2.55 5.55 15.88
N ARG A 62 -2.83 4.77 14.83
CA ARG A 62 -3.58 5.23 13.65
C ARG A 62 -5.01 5.65 14.02
N PHE A 63 -5.67 4.87 14.87
CA PHE A 63 -7.02 5.20 15.33
C PHE A 63 -7.05 6.50 16.15
N LEU A 64 -6.07 6.72 17.03
CA LEU A 64 -5.96 7.95 17.81
C LEU A 64 -5.74 9.18 16.91
N ALA A 65 -4.99 9.06 15.82
CA ALA A 65 -4.80 10.15 14.86
C ALA A 65 -6.11 10.55 14.18
N VAL A 66 -6.93 9.57 13.78
CA VAL A 66 -8.26 9.81 13.21
C VAL A 66 -9.18 10.47 14.25
N LEU A 67 -9.20 9.95 15.48
CA LEU A 67 -10.01 10.51 16.57
C LEU A 67 -9.61 11.97 16.85
N ASN A 68 -8.32 12.28 16.87
CA ASN A 68 -7.84 13.64 17.05
C ASN A 68 -8.35 14.57 15.93
N HIS A 69 -8.33 14.11 14.68
CA HIS A 69 -8.88 14.88 13.56
C HIS A 69 -10.39 15.13 13.72
N ILE A 70 -11.15 14.12 14.10
CA ILE A 70 -12.60 14.22 14.35
C ILE A 70 -12.89 15.24 15.47
N VAL A 71 -12.13 15.18 16.57
CA VAL A 71 -12.26 16.15 17.68
C VAL A 71 -11.98 17.58 17.22
N GLU A 72 -10.95 17.79 16.40
CA GLU A 72 -10.67 19.12 15.85
C GLU A 72 -11.78 19.61 14.90
N VAL A 73 -12.44 18.72 14.15
CA VAL A 73 -13.62 19.07 13.36
C VAL A 73 -14.78 19.49 14.26
N PHE A 74 -15.09 18.74 15.33
CA PHE A 74 -16.18 19.12 16.25
C PHE A 74 -15.93 20.45 16.96
N LYS A 75 -14.69 20.73 17.38
CA LYS A 75 -14.33 22.04 17.95
C LYS A 75 -14.59 23.18 16.98
N LYS A 76 -14.27 23.01 15.70
CA LYS A 76 -14.53 24.03 14.65
C LYS A 76 -16.02 24.25 14.41
N LEU A 77 -16.84 23.23 14.64
CA LEU A 77 -18.30 23.31 14.55
C LEU A 77 -18.95 23.78 15.86
N GLU A 78 -18.16 24.20 16.86
CA GLU A 78 -18.62 24.65 18.18
C GLU A 78 -19.49 23.60 18.92
N VAL A 79 -19.23 22.31 18.66
CA VAL A 79 -19.96 21.20 19.27
C VAL A 79 -19.22 20.67 20.50
N SER A 80 -19.95 20.46 21.60
CA SER A 80 -19.42 19.82 22.82
C SER A 80 -18.95 18.39 22.54
N LEU A 81 -17.96 17.91 23.29
CA LEU A 81 -17.47 16.53 23.19
C LEU A 81 -18.52 15.49 23.64
N ASP A 82 -19.61 15.90 24.28
CA ASP A 82 -20.76 15.03 24.59
C ASP A 82 -21.37 14.40 23.33
N ILE A 83 -21.12 14.97 22.15
CA ILE A 83 -21.47 14.35 20.86
C ILE A 83 -20.86 12.95 20.71
N LEU A 84 -19.69 12.68 21.29
CA LEU A 84 -19.07 11.35 21.22
C LEU A 84 -19.90 10.31 21.97
N GLU A 85 -20.47 10.68 23.13
CA GLU A 85 -21.38 9.81 23.89
C GLU A 85 -22.71 9.63 23.15
N TRP A 86 -23.23 10.72 22.57
CA TRP A 86 -24.43 10.66 21.75
C TRP A 86 -24.28 9.77 20.51
N LEU A 87 -23.15 9.85 19.78
CA LEU A 87 -22.85 9.05 18.58
C LEU A 87 -22.83 7.55 18.84
N VAL A 88 -22.45 7.12 20.05
CA VAL A 88 -22.46 5.70 20.44
C VAL A 88 -23.73 5.28 21.18
N GLY A 89 -24.57 6.24 21.56
CA GLY A 89 -25.87 6.06 22.20
C GLY A 89 -27.02 6.32 21.23
N GLU A 90 -27.80 7.37 21.48
CA GLU A 90 -29.01 7.71 20.71
C GLU A 90 -28.74 7.95 19.22
N GLY A 91 -27.58 8.52 18.88
CA GLY A 91 -27.16 8.80 17.52
C GLY A 91 -26.58 7.61 16.76
N LYS A 92 -26.46 6.45 17.38
CA LYS A 92 -25.75 5.28 16.82
C LYS A 92 -26.28 4.87 15.44
N GLU A 93 -27.60 4.73 15.32
CA GLU A 93 -28.21 4.29 14.05
C GLU A 93 -27.97 5.29 12.93
N PHE A 94 -28.10 6.60 13.23
CA PHE A 94 -27.77 7.66 12.29
C PHE A 94 -26.29 7.62 11.91
N PHE A 95 -25.39 7.48 12.87
CA PHE A 95 -23.95 7.42 12.60
C PHE A 95 -23.59 6.22 11.72
N GLU A 96 -24.12 5.03 12.00
CA GLU A 96 -23.85 3.83 11.21
C GLU A 96 -24.43 3.94 9.78
N LYS A 97 -25.69 4.34 9.64
CA LYS A 97 -26.39 4.33 8.34
C LYS A 97 -26.07 5.55 7.48
N SER A 98 -25.98 6.73 8.08
CA SER A 98 -25.85 8.00 7.36
C SER A 98 -24.41 8.50 7.27
N VAL A 99 -23.50 8.05 8.14
CA VAL A 99 -22.09 8.46 8.11
C VAL A 99 -21.19 7.31 7.68
N LEU A 100 -21.17 6.20 8.43
CA LEU A 100 -20.23 5.10 8.17
C LEU A 100 -20.54 4.35 6.88
N THR A 101 -21.81 4.08 6.59
CA THR A 101 -22.18 3.31 5.38
C THR A 101 -21.78 4.05 4.08
N PRO A 102 -22.10 5.35 3.88
CA PRO A 102 -21.62 6.10 2.72
C PRO A 102 -20.10 6.23 2.70
N LEU A 103 -19.47 6.48 3.86
CA LEU A 103 -18.01 6.57 3.96
C LEU A 103 -17.33 5.28 3.50
N VAL A 104 -17.82 4.13 3.95
CA VAL A 104 -17.33 2.81 3.53
C VAL A 104 -17.59 2.59 2.04
N ALA A 105 -18.74 3.02 1.50
CA ALA A 105 -19.02 2.94 0.08
C ALA A 105 -18.03 3.76 -0.75
N GLU A 106 -17.71 5.00 -0.34
CA GLU A 106 -16.68 5.82 -0.98
C GLU A 106 -15.29 5.20 -0.87
N PHE A 107 -14.91 4.71 0.32
CA PHE A 107 -13.63 4.03 0.52
C PHE A 107 -13.50 2.81 -0.38
N ARG A 108 -14.56 1.98 -0.50
CA ARG A 108 -14.59 0.78 -1.35
C ARG A 108 -14.37 1.09 -2.83
N LYS A 109 -14.70 2.30 -3.32
CA LYS A 109 -14.36 2.72 -4.70
C LYS A 109 -12.85 2.86 -4.92
N THR A 110 -12.10 3.12 -3.85
CA THR A 110 -10.65 3.30 -3.88
C THR A 110 -9.89 2.10 -3.33
N GLU A 111 -10.59 1.10 -2.78
CA GLU A 111 -10.01 -0.10 -2.22
C GLU A 111 -9.38 -0.94 -3.34
N ARG A 112 -8.06 -1.11 -3.28
CA ARG A 112 -7.28 -1.81 -4.30
C ARG A 112 -6.98 -3.24 -3.96
N VAL A 113 -6.80 -3.53 -2.68
CA VAL A 113 -6.26 -4.81 -2.22
C VAL A 113 -7.01 -5.25 -0.97
N ARG A 114 -7.36 -6.54 -0.92
CA ARG A 114 -7.80 -7.21 0.29
C ARG A 114 -6.86 -8.38 0.57
N VAL A 115 -6.29 -8.42 1.77
CA VAL A 115 -5.46 -9.55 2.18
C VAL A 115 -6.37 -10.70 2.59
N VAL A 116 -6.24 -11.84 1.94
CA VAL A 116 -6.97 -13.07 2.29
C VAL A 116 -6.17 -13.85 3.33
N ASN A 117 -4.89 -14.06 3.06
CA ASN A 117 -3.94 -14.71 3.96
C ASN A 117 -2.50 -14.30 3.56
N GLU A 118 -1.48 -14.95 4.12
CA GLU A 118 -0.07 -14.60 3.86
C GLU A 118 0.39 -14.81 2.41
N THR A 119 -0.25 -15.71 1.67
CA THR A 119 0.10 -16.08 0.30
C THR A 119 -0.93 -15.63 -0.72
N THR A 120 -2.03 -15.00 -0.31
CA THR A 120 -3.16 -14.69 -1.20
C THR A 120 -3.73 -13.32 -0.89
N ILE A 121 -3.92 -12.52 -1.95
CA ILE A 121 -4.59 -11.23 -1.92
C ILE A 121 -5.65 -11.17 -3.04
N MET A 122 -6.70 -10.39 -2.83
CA MET A 122 -7.59 -9.96 -3.90
C MET A 122 -7.16 -8.59 -4.38
N VAL A 123 -7.10 -8.38 -5.70
CA VAL A 123 -6.73 -7.10 -6.33
C VAL A 123 -7.91 -6.58 -7.14
N ASN A 124 -8.30 -5.34 -6.91
CA ASN A 124 -9.36 -4.66 -7.64
C ASN A 124 -8.79 -4.00 -8.89
N LEU A 125 -9.15 -4.51 -10.06
CA LEU A 125 -8.75 -3.97 -11.37
C LEU A 125 -9.59 -2.76 -11.77
N ASP A 126 -10.79 -2.59 -11.21
CA ASP A 126 -11.65 -1.42 -11.46
C ASP A 126 -11.18 -0.17 -10.72
N ALA A 127 -10.30 -0.32 -9.71
CA ALA A 127 -9.75 0.82 -8.97
C ALA A 127 -8.84 1.65 -9.90
N PRO A 128 -8.98 3.00 -9.97
CA PRO A 128 -8.24 3.83 -10.92
C PRO A 128 -6.73 3.60 -10.84
N PRO A 129 -5.98 3.21 -11.89
CA PRO A 129 -4.58 2.81 -11.72
C PRO A 129 -3.71 3.93 -11.13
N ARG A 130 -2.66 3.57 -10.36
CA ARG A 130 -1.68 4.59 -9.93
C ARG A 130 -0.94 5.10 -11.17
N LEU A 131 -0.88 6.42 -11.31
CA LEU A 131 -0.20 7.06 -12.43
C LEU A 131 1.33 6.85 -12.30
N PRO A 132 2.05 6.63 -13.43
CA PRO A 132 3.52 6.53 -13.42
C PRO A 132 4.20 7.85 -13.01
N PHE A 133 3.59 8.98 -13.36
CA PHE A 133 4.06 10.33 -13.07
C PHE A 133 2.87 11.31 -13.05
N GLU A 134 3.09 12.51 -12.52
CA GLU A 134 2.08 13.55 -12.48
C GLU A 134 1.70 14.01 -13.89
N GLY A 135 0.40 14.20 -14.14
CA GLY A 135 -0.13 14.58 -15.46
C GLY A 135 -0.35 13.42 -16.43
N ALA A 136 0.07 12.19 -16.09
CA ALA A 136 -0.25 11.03 -16.92
C ALA A 136 -1.76 10.76 -16.95
N VAL A 137 -2.27 10.34 -18.11
CA VAL A 137 -3.66 9.89 -18.27
C VAL A 137 -3.71 8.47 -18.82
N VAL A 138 -4.78 7.74 -18.52
CA VAL A 138 -5.01 6.41 -19.11
C VAL A 138 -5.38 6.56 -20.59
N ALA A 139 -4.66 5.86 -21.47
CA ALA A 139 -4.75 5.99 -22.93
C ALA A 139 -5.56 4.88 -23.62
N ASN A 140 -5.93 3.83 -22.89
CA ASN A 140 -6.75 2.72 -23.40
C ASN A 140 -7.78 2.26 -22.37
N ILE A 141 -8.75 1.48 -22.84
CA ILE A 141 -9.64 0.72 -21.95
C ILE A 141 -8.88 -0.54 -21.52
N PRO A 142 -8.69 -0.80 -20.21
CA PRO A 142 -8.05 -2.02 -19.73
C PRO A 142 -8.90 -3.25 -20.03
N LYS A 143 -8.27 -4.41 -20.27
CA LYS A 143 -8.99 -5.69 -20.48
C LYS A 143 -9.44 -6.29 -19.15
N GLY A 144 -8.61 -6.17 -18.11
CA GLY A 144 -8.90 -6.66 -16.77
C GLY A 144 -10.00 -5.86 -16.08
N LYS A 145 -10.84 -6.54 -15.29
CA LYS A 145 -11.95 -5.92 -14.55
C LYS A 145 -12.24 -6.65 -13.24
N GLY A 146 -12.87 -5.95 -12.31
CA GLY A 146 -13.34 -6.52 -11.04
C GLY A 146 -12.22 -6.95 -10.10
N TRP A 147 -12.58 -7.82 -9.16
CA TRP A 147 -11.64 -8.40 -8.21
C TRP A 147 -11.05 -9.69 -8.76
N VAL A 148 -9.72 -9.76 -8.79
CA VAL A 148 -8.97 -10.96 -9.17
C VAL A 148 -8.20 -11.50 -7.98
N GLU A 149 -8.09 -12.82 -7.88
CA GLU A 149 -7.25 -13.46 -6.86
C GLU A 149 -5.80 -13.50 -7.34
N VAL A 150 -4.88 -13.08 -6.49
CA VAL A 150 -3.43 -13.15 -6.73
C VAL A 150 -2.82 -13.96 -5.60
N GLU A 151 -2.22 -15.09 -5.96
CA GLU A 151 -1.71 -16.06 -4.99
C GLU A 151 -0.27 -16.49 -5.31
N ARG A 152 0.53 -16.66 -4.26
CA ARG A 152 1.85 -17.27 -4.34
C ARG A 152 1.73 -18.76 -4.01
N ARG A 153 2.05 -19.59 -5.00
CA ARG A 153 2.18 -21.04 -4.84
C ARG A 153 3.65 -21.45 -4.81
N THR A 154 3.92 -22.72 -4.58
CA THR A 154 5.28 -23.27 -4.51
C THR A 154 6.04 -23.16 -5.83
N ASP A 155 5.33 -23.17 -6.94
CA ASP A 155 5.84 -23.22 -8.32
C ASP A 155 5.69 -21.90 -9.09
N GLY A 156 5.06 -20.86 -8.52
CA GLY A 156 4.86 -19.62 -9.24
C GLY A 156 3.92 -18.63 -8.57
N LEU A 157 3.63 -17.55 -9.30
CA LEU A 157 2.59 -16.59 -8.97
C LEU A 157 1.37 -16.91 -9.83
N TYR A 158 0.18 -16.94 -9.25
CA TYR A 158 -1.04 -17.23 -10.00
C TYR A 158 -2.00 -16.04 -9.89
N VAL A 159 -2.74 -15.81 -10.99
CA VAL A 159 -3.79 -14.79 -11.09
C VAL A 159 -5.05 -15.48 -11.60
N ASP A 160 -6.10 -15.49 -10.77
CA ASP A 160 -7.33 -16.29 -10.95
C ASP A 160 -7.05 -17.76 -11.31
N GLY A 161 -6.13 -18.39 -10.57
CA GLY A 161 -5.77 -19.79 -10.75
C GLY A 161 -4.95 -20.11 -12.00
N LYS A 162 -4.57 -19.11 -12.81
CA LYS A 162 -3.64 -19.27 -13.94
C LYS A 162 -2.26 -18.75 -13.60
N ASN A 163 -1.21 -19.46 -14.02
CA ASN A 163 0.16 -19.06 -13.73
C ASN A 163 0.49 -17.74 -14.43
N ALA A 164 1.10 -16.81 -13.71
CA ALA A 164 1.67 -15.59 -14.24
C ALA A 164 3.10 -15.87 -14.71
N ILE A 165 3.34 -15.66 -16.00
CA ILE A 165 4.61 -15.94 -16.64
C ILE A 165 5.20 -14.66 -17.23
N LEU A 166 6.53 -14.66 -17.37
CA LEU A 166 7.27 -13.60 -18.03
C LEU A 166 7.41 -13.96 -19.51
N HIS A 167 6.66 -13.26 -20.37
CA HIS A 167 6.67 -13.47 -21.80
C HIS A 167 7.70 -12.56 -22.48
N LEU A 168 8.52 -13.16 -23.33
CA LEU A 168 9.37 -12.48 -24.30
C LEU A 168 8.90 -12.80 -25.71
N SER A 169 8.78 -11.77 -26.54
CA SER A 169 8.63 -11.91 -27.99
C SER A 169 9.81 -12.70 -28.57
N ASP A 170 9.60 -13.40 -29.68
CA ASP A 170 10.71 -13.98 -30.44
C ASP A 170 11.71 -12.90 -30.90
N ASN A 171 11.24 -11.66 -31.11
CA ASN A 171 12.05 -10.50 -31.46
C ASN A 171 12.75 -9.83 -30.26
N GLN A 172 12.57 -10.34 -29.04
CA GLN A 172 13.36 -9.94 -27.86
C GLN A 172 14.46 -10.96 -27.52
N LYS A 173 14.42 -12.17 -28.09
CA LYS A 173 15.34 -13.25 -27.70
C LYS A 173 16.77 -12.98 -28.20
N GLY A 174 17.75 -13.34 -27.38
CA GLY A 174 19.17 -13.12 -27.70
C GLY A 174 19.55 -11.65 -27.64
N LYS A 175 20.08 -11.10 -28.74
CA LYS A 175 20.47 -9.67 -28.87
C LYS A 175 19.49 -8.87 -29.73
N LEU A 176 18.30 -9.41 -29.95
CA LEU A 176 17.26 -8.76 -30.73
C LEU A 176 16.49 -7.76 -29.86
N VAL A 177 15.88 -6.80 -30.53
CA VAL A 177 15.02 -5.79 -29.92
C VAL A 177 13.73 -5.65 -30.72
N ILE A 178 12.67 -5.24 -30.05
CA ILE A 178 11.38 -4.92 -30.65
C ILE A 178 10.94 -3.52 -30.20
N VAL A 179 10.34 -2.74 -31.10
CA VAL A 179 9.76 -1.44 -30.72
C VAL A 179 8.51 -1.69 -29.87
N GLY A 180 8.36 -0.98 -28.76
CA GLY A 180 7.27 -1.24 -27.81
C GLY A 180 5.86 -1.14 -28.41
N THR A 181 5.65 -0.33 -29.45
CA THR A 181 4.38 -0.26 -30.19
C THR A 181 4.11 -1.50 -31.04
N GLU A 182 5.14 -2.17 -31.54
CA GLU A 182 5.03 -3.45 -32.24
C GLU A 182 4.81 -4.58 -31.25
N PHE A 183 5.56 -4.58 -30.14
CA PHE A 183 5.39 -5.57 -29.08
C PHE A 183 3.97 -5.54 -28.51
N ARG A 184 3.40 -4.34 -28.32
CA ARG A 184 2.00 -4.18 -27.91
C ARG A 184 1.03 -4.93 -28.83
N LYS A 185 1.23 -4.89 -30.16
CA LYS A 185 0.37 -5.61 -31.11
C LYS A 185 0.46 -7.12 -30.95
N GLU A 186 1.65 -7.64 -30.62
CA GLU A 186 1.81 -9.07 -30.31
C GLU A 186 1.05 -9.44 -29.02
N LEU A 187 1.15 -8.59 -28.00
CA LEU A 187 0.50 -8.76 -26.71
C LEU A 187 -1.04 -8.60 -26.74
N GLU A 188 -1.62 -8.02 -27.80
CA GLU A 188 -3.08 -7.91 -27.95
C GLU A 188 -3.77 -9.28 -27.92
N LYS A 189 -3.07 -10.34 -28.37
CA LYS A 189 -3.55 -11.72 -28.39
C LYS A 189 -3.36 -12.44 -27.05
N MET A 190 -2.73 -11.79 -26.07
CA MET A 190 -2.40 -12.36 -24.78
C MET A 190 -3.21 -11.73 -23.65
N ASP A 191 -3.25 -12.45 -22.53
CA ASP A 191 -3.89 -12.03 -21.30
C ASP A 191 -2.86 -11.32 -20.40
N VAL A 192 -2.53 -10.09 -20.78
CA VAL A 192 -1.52 -9.26 -20.09
C VAL A 192 -2.00 -8.85 -18.69
N LEU A 193 -1.08 -8.78 -17.73
CA LEU A 193 -1.43 -8.40 -16.36
C LEU A 193 -1.64 -6.90 -16.19
N HIS A 194 -2.57 -6.57 -15.30
CA HIS A 194 -2.95 -5.19 -14.95
C HIS A 194 -1.98 -4.58 -13.92
N PRO A 195 -1.58 -3.29 -14.03
CA PRO A 195 -0.62 -2.67 -13.13
C PRO A 195 -1.10 -2.52 -11.68
N ASN A 196 -2.40 -2.59 -11.40
CA ASN A 196 -2.86 -2.72 -10.01
C ASN A 196 -2.33 -4.00 -9.35
N ILE A 197 -2.11 -5.08 -10.11
CA ILE A 197 -1.46 -6.30 -9.62
C ILE A 197 -0.01 -5.99 -9.27
N MET A 198 0.72 -5.30 -10.16
CA MET A 198 2.09 -4.84 -9.89
C MET A 198 2.18 -4.01 -8.60
N ASP A 199 1.30 -3.04 -8.42
CA ASP A 199 1.29 -2.19 -7.24
C ASP A 199 0.99 -2.96 -5.96
N ALA A 200 0.05 -3.91 -6.03
CA ALA A 200 -0.28 -4.80 -4.93
C ALA A 200 0.88 -5.73 -4.57
N LEU A 201 1.55 -6.31 -5.57
CA LEU A 201 2.75 -7.12 -5.37
C LEU A 201 3.87 -6.35 -4.68
N CYS A 202 4.13 -5.10 -5.08
CA CYS A 202 5.10 -4.24 -4.40
C CYS A 202 4.70 -3.88 -2.96
N ASP A 203 3.42 -3.95 -2.60
CA ASP A 203 2.94 -3.76 -1.22
C ASP A 203 2.94 -5.10 -0.44
N HIS A 204 3.09 -6.23 -1.13
CA HIS A 204 3.05 -7.61 -0.60
C HIS A 204 4.21 -8.46 -1.14
N LEU A 205 5.45 -8.02 -0.89
CA LEU A 205 6.68 -8.54 -1.53
C LEU A 205 6.87 -10.06 -1.47
N ARG A 206 6.33 -10.73 -0.45
CA ARG A 206 6.42 -12.20 -0.29
C ARG A 206 5.73 -12.97 -1.42
N LEU A 207 4.83 -12.31 -2.15
CA LEU A 207 4.13 -12.91 -3.27
C LEU A 207 4.97 -12.93 -4.54
N ILE A 208 5.98 -12.06 -4.66
CA ILE A 208 6.75 -11.94 -5.89
C ILE A 208 7.71 -13.13 -6.00
N PRO A 209 7.71 -13.85 -7.14
CA PRO A 209 8.67 -14.93 -7.36
C PRO A 209 10.13 -14.45 -7.30
N GLU A 210 11.02 -15.25 -6.72
CA GLU A 210 12.45 -14.89 -6.61
C GLU A 210 13.16 -14.88 -7.97
N ASP A 211 12.74 -15.77 -8.87
CA ASP A 211 13.18 -15.87 -10.27
C ASP A 211 12.71 -14.69 -11.13
N TRP A 212 11.82 -13.83 -10.63
CA TRP A 212 11.45 -12.58 -11.31
C TRP A 212 12.49 -11.47 -11.12
N LYS A 213 13.46 -11.63 -10.20
CA LYS A 213 14.46 -10.58 -9.95
C LYS A 213 15.44 -10.44 -11.10
N LYS A 214 15.84 -11.57 -11.68
CA LYS A 214 16.93 -11.66 -12.65
C LYS A 214 16.67 -12.76 -13.66
N ASN A 215 17.20 -12.60 -14.87
CA ASN A 215 17.22 -13.66 -15.86
C ASN A 215 18.29 -14.74 -15.52
N GLU A 216 18.38 -15.76 -16.37
CA GLU A 216 19.36 -16.85 -16.26
C GLU A 216 20.82 -16.37 -16.29
N ASP A 217 21.08 -15.23 -16.94
CA ASP A 217 22.40 -14.59 -17.02
C ASP A 217 22.72 -13.71 -15.80
N GLY A 218 21.79 -13.59 -14.83
CA GLY A 218 21.96 -12.83 -13.60
C GLY A 218 21.73 -11.31 -13.75
N GLU A 219 21.15 -10.87 -14.85
CA GLU A 219 20.78 -9.48 -15.13
C GLU A 219 19.37 -9.17 -14.66
N ILE A 220 19.17 -7.93 -14.23
CA ILE A 220 17.90 -7.47 -13.65
C ILE A 220 16.81 -7.42 -14.71
N LEU A 221 15.64 -7.94 -14.37
CA LEU A 221 14.45 -7.88 -15.21
C LEU A 221 13.60 -6.66 -14.86
N TYR A 222 13.17 -5.94 -15.88
CA TYR A 222 12.10 -4.94 -15.82
C TYR A 222 10.81 -5.61 -16.26
N ILE A 223 9.93 -5.92 -15.30
CA ILE A 223 8.73 -6.72 -15.58
C ILE A 223 7.55 -5.78 -15.82
N HIS A 224 7.03 -5.79 -17.04
CA HIS A 224 6.07 -4.79 -17.51
C HIS A 224 4.63 -5.32 -17.52
N PHE A 225 3.71 -4.49 -17.06
CA PHE A 225 2.28 -4.79 -16.92
C PHE A 225 1.49 -4.00 -17.97
N TRP A 226 1.16 -4.67 -19.07
CA TRP A 226 0.75 -4.05 -20.32
C TRP A 226 -0.75 -3.78 -20.47
N ASP A 227 -1.58 -4.15 -19.50
CA ASP A 227 -3.05 -3.98 -19.63
C ASP A 227 -3.49 -2.51 -19.65
N VAL A 228 -2.70 -1.63 -19.02
CA VAL A 228 -2.94 -0.18 -19.01
C VAL A 228 -1.74 0.54 -19.60
N VAL A 229 -2.03 1.34 -20.62
CA VAL A 229 -1.12 2.28 -21.25
C VAL A 229 -1.46 3.68 -20.75
N PHE A 230 -0.44 4.40 -20.35
CA PHE A 230 -0.50 5.78 -19.90
C PHE A 230 0.03 6.69 -20.99
N ARG A 231 -0.43 7.93 -21.00
CA ARG A 231 -0.02 8.97 -21.94
C ARG A 231 0.35 10.26 -21.22
N ASP A 232 1.41 10.93 -21.66
CA ASP A 232 1.78 12.28 -21.22
C ASP A 232 1.21 13.39 -22.14
N SER A 233 1.57 14.65 -21.86
CA SER A 233 1.12 15.80 -22.66
C SER A 233 1.69 15.84 -24.08
N ASP A 234 2.80 15.12 -24.31
CA ASP A 234 3.50 15.07 -25.59
C ASP A 234 3.08 13.85 -26.43
N ASP A 235 1.99 13.18 -26.03
CA ASP A 235 1.41 11.98 -26.65
C ASP A 235 2.35 10.75 -26.60
N ASN A 236 3.36 10.76 -25.72
CA ASN A 236 4.19 9.58 -25.48
C ASN A 236 3.42 8.55 -24.67
N LEU A 237 3.58 7.29 -25.05
CA LEU A 237 2.91 6.16 -24.40
C LEU A 237 3.84 5.42 -23.46
N PHE A 238 3.31 4.99 -22.32
CA PHE A 238 4.05 4.31 -21.26
C PHE A 238 3.28 3.12 -20.70
N VAL A 239 4.00 2.13 -20.19
CA VAL A 239 3.46 1.05 -19.33
C VAL A 239 4.21 1.02 -18.02
N ARG A 240 3.57 0.48 -16.97
CA ARG A 240 4.16 0.38 -15.64
C ARG A 240 4.96 -0.91 -15.51
N CYS A 241 6.07 -0.83 -14.78
CA CYS A 241 6.88 -1.99 -14.45
C CYS A 241 7.43 -1.92 -13.03
N PHE A 242 7.97 -3.05 -12.59
CA PHE A 242 8.89 -3.07 -11.45
C PHE A 242 10.18 -3.78 -11.82
N TYR A 243 11.20 -3.61 -11.00
CA TYR A 243 12.46 -4.33 -11.11
C TYR A 243 13.09 -4.50 -9.72
N TRP A 244 14.01 -5.46 -9.59
CA TRP A 244 14.74 -5.69 -8.35
C TRP A 244 16.10 -5.00 -8.40
N ASP A 245 16.30 -4.03 -7.52
CA ASP A 245 17.58 -3.32 -7.40
C ASP A 245 17.91 -2.98 -5.94
N ASP A 246 19.20 -3.04 -5.64
CA ASP A 246 19.79 -2.77 -4.31
C ASP A 246 19.00 -3.35 -3.12
N GLY A 247 18.58 -4.62 -3.25
CA GLY A 247 17.87 -5.32 -2.17
C GLY A 247 16.39 -4.95 -2.03
N SER A 248 15.79 -4.25 -2.99
CA SER A 248 14.38 -3.85 -2.94
C SER A 248 13.69 -3.91 -4.31
N TRP A 249 12.35 -3.97 -4.29
CA TRP A 249 11.53 -3.87 -5.50
C TRP A 249 11.20 -2.41 -5.79
N CYS A 250 11.66 -1.92 -6.95
CA CYS A 250 11.49 -0.55 -7.40
C CYS A 250 10.35 -0.47 -8.42
N ARG A 251 9.48 0.53 -8.28
CA ARG A 251 8.42 0.84 -9.25
C ARG A 251 8.99 1.76 -10.34
N TYR A 252 8.62 1.51 -11.59
CA TYR A 252 9.08 2.28 -12.74
C TYR A 252 8.06 2.26 -13.89
N TYR A 253 8.47 2.77 -15.05
CA TYR A 253 7.68 2.76 -16.27
C TYR A 253 8.57 2.70 -17.51
N GLY A 254 8.10 2.00 -18.54
CA GLY A 254 8.76 1.90 -19.85
C GLY A 254 8.01 2.71 -20.91
N ARG A 255 8.74 3.38 -21.81
CA ARG A 255 8.16 4.13 -22.94
C ARG A 255 7.98 3.20 -24.14
N LEU A 256 6.82 3.24 -24.79
CA LEU A 256 6.52 2.33 -25.91
C LEU A 256 7.24 2.72 -27.21
N GLY A 257 7.69 3.97 -27.33
CA GLY A 257 8.38 4.48 -28.52
C GLY A 257 9.88 4.18 -28.56
N VAL A 258 10.41 3.35 -27.66
CA VAL A 258 11.81 2.90 -27.67
C VAL A 258 11.88 1.40 -27.92
N ASP A 259 13.11 0.89 -28.03
CA ASP A 259 13.44 -0.53 -28.20
C ASP A 259 13.36 -1.28 -26.87
N TRP A 260 12.84 -2.50 -26.91
CA TRP A 260 12.63 -3.40 -25.79
C TRP A 260 13.42 -4.68 -26.04
N ASP A 261 14.21 -5.12 -25.06
CA ASP A 261 15.09 -6.27 -25.22
C ASP A 261 14.67 -7.44 -24.29
N ARG A 262 15.54 -8.43 -24.13
CA ARG A 262 15.29 -9.59 -23.25
C ARG A 262 15.15 -9.27 -21.75
N LEU A 263 15.52 -8.07 -21.33
CA LEU A 263 15.37 -7.59 -19.96
C LEU A 263 14.00 -6.95 -19.71
N ASP A 264 13.17 -6.82 -20.76
CA ASP A 264 11.85 -6.19 -20.68
C ASP A 264 10.68 -7.17 -20.94
N PRO A 265 10.55 -8.26 -20.18
CA PRO A 265 9.44 -9.19 -20.36
C PRO A 265 8.08 -8.56 -20.00
N ALA A 266 7.04 -9.00 -20.71
CA ALA A 266 5.66 -8.72 -20.36
C ALA A 266 5.15 -9.74 -19.36
N ALA A 267 4.55 -9.29 -18.26
CA ALA A 267 3.83 -10.18 -17.35
C ALA A 267 2.48 -10.55 -17.96
N VAL A 268 2.25 -11.84 -18.18
CA VAL A 268 1.02 -12.38 -18.78
C VAL A 268 0.50 -13.56 -17.97
N ARG A 269 -0.81 -13.79 -18.01
CA ARG A 269 -1.41 -15.06 -17.59
C ARG A 269 -1.17 -16.10 -18.66
N ALA A 270 -0.70 -17.27 -18.25
CA ALA A 270 -0.63 -18.44 -19.11
C ALA A 270 -2.03 -18.79 -19.63
N SER A 271 -2.10 -19.26 -20.88
CA SER A 271 -3.36 -19.63 -21.55
C SER A 271 -4.07 -20.78 -20.84
#